data_AF-A0A0B1TA90-F1
#
_entry.id   AF-A0A0B1TA90-F1
#
_cell.length_a   1.000
_cell.length_b   1.000
_cell.length_c   1.000
_cell.angle_alpha   90.00
_cell.angle_beta   90.00
_cell.angle_gamma   90.00
#
_symmetry.space_group_name_H-M   'P 1'
#
loop_
_entity.id
_entity.type
_entity.pdbx_description
1 polymer ?
#
loop_
_entity_poly.entity_id
_entity_poly.type
_entity_poly.pdbx_seq_one_letter_code
_entity_poly.pdbx_strand_id
1 'polypeptide(L)'
;MWLPRKQQRRRDQPPGRIEPYGGNVSFIYPCINTIVASWFPVDERSTAVSLFTTGNQVALFLGNPLAARMCDSSLGWPAVYYFSAVMGGVWCIAWMLLGANTPDECRVMKMQERLFLKRNAAVTRQDIKTRSAPVPWAKILANKAFIAHLIATWILTNVVTIMMVYLPTYFKDVLLLGVIMNGTFTSLPMLFNFTFKLSWGVLVDKLKAKNMLSQTLGVKISQCFREF
;
A
#
# COMPACT_ATOMS: atom_id res chain seq x y z
N MET A 1 -27.91 13.71 43.12
CA MET A 1 -28.04 15.02 42.44
C MET A 1 -26.67 15.69 42.55
N TRP A 2 -25.68 15.50 41.70
CA TRP A 2 -25.54 15.82 40.27
C TRP A 2 -24.39 14.99 39.68
N LEU A 3 -24.67 14.03 38.81
CA LEU A 3 -23.66 13.43 37.93
C LEU A 3 -23.77 14.10 36.55
N PRO A 4 -22.66 14.48 35.90
CA PRO A 4 -22.72 15.25 34.67
C PRO A 4 -23.40 14.45 33.55
N ARG A 5 -24.43 15.04 32.93
CA ARG A 5 -25.24 14.45 31.83
C ARG A 5 -24.42 13.94 30.62
N LYS A 6 -23.11 14.20 30.55
CA LYS A 6 -22.19 13.68 29.52
C LYS A 6 -21.78 12.22 29.75
N GLN A 7 -21.80 11.72 30.99
CA GLN A 7 -21.41 10.33 31.28
C GLN A 7 -22.53 9.32 30.96
N GLN A 8 -23.79 9.72 31.14
CA GLN A 8 -24.96 8.87 30.88
C GLN A 8 -25.14 8.57 29.39
N ARG A 9 -24.92 9.57 28.52
CA ARG A 9 -25.08 9.44 27.06
C ARG A 9 -24.08 8.49 26.39
N ARG A 10 -22.99 8.09 27.06
CA ARG A 10 -22.06 7.06 26.54
C ARG A 10 -22.50 5.62 26.86
N ARG A 11 -23.44 5.42 27.78
CA ARG A 11 -23.94 4.07 28.14
C ARG A 11 -25.12 3.61 27.29
N ASP A 12 -25.86 4.55 26.69
CA ASP A 12 -27.08 4.26 25.92
C ASP A 12 -26.82 4.12 24.41
N GLN A 13 -25.56 4.04 23.99
CA GLN A 13 -25.21 3.80 22.59
C GLN A 13 -25.31 2.28 22.34
N PRO A 14 -26.17 1.81 21.41
CA PRO A 14 -26.27 0.37 21.13
C PRO A 14 -24.88 -0.15 20.76
N PRO A 15 -24.52 -1.39 21.14
CA PRO A 15 -23.20 -1.95 20.85
C PRO A 15 -22.95 -1.78 19.35
N GLY A 16 -21.88 -1.06 19.03
CA GLY A 16 -21.52 -0.71 17.67
C GLY A 16 -21.61 -1.96 16.80
N ARG A 17 -22.59 -1.95 15.89
CA ARG A 17 -22.67 -2.93 14.82
C ARG A 17 -21.31 -2.88 14.14
N ILE A 18 -20.58 -3.98 14.25
CA ILE A 18 -19.27 -4.15 13.62
C ILE A 18 -19.56 -4.15 12.12
N GLU A 19 -19.52 -2.98 11.49
CA GLU A 19 -19.79 -2.87 10.07
C GLU A 19 -18.68 -3.63 9.33
N PRO A 20 -19.01 -4.51 8.37
CA PRO A 20 -18.05 -5.33 7.63
C PRO A 20 -17.23 -4.51 6.60
N TYR A 21 -16.99 -3.22 6.85
CA TYR A 21 -16.26 -2.34 5.91
C TYR A 21 -14.78 -2.71 5.74
N GLY A 22 -14.22 -3.56 6.60
CA GLY A 22 -12.81 -3.97 6.53
C GLY A 22 -12.50 -5.08 5.51
N GLY A 23 -13.51 -5.79 4.98
CA GLY A 23 -13.27 -6.96 4.13
C GLY A 23 -12.68 -6.62 2.76
N ASN A 24 -13.14 -5.53 2.13
CA ASN A 24 -12.82 -5.24 0.74
C ASN A 24 -11.38 -4.78 0.50
N VAL A 25 -10.79 -4.05 1.46
CA VAL A 25 -9.47 -3.42 1.28
C VAL A 25 -8.35 -4.48 1.22
N SER A 26 -8.54 -5.61 1.90
CA SER A 26 -7.55 -6.69 1.97
C SER A 26 -7.36 -7.43 0.64
N PHE A 27 -8.40 -7.49 -0.21
CA PHE A 27 -8.33 -8.16 -1.52
C PHE A 27 -7.65 -7.31 -2.60
N ILE A 28 -7.45 -6.02 -2.34
CA ILE A 28 -6.87 -5.09 -3.32
C ILE A 28 -5.42 -5.48 -3.64
N TYR A 29 -4.60 -5.76 -2.63
CA TYR A 29 -3.19 -6.13 -2.81
C TYR A 29 -2.95 -7.36 -3.71
N PRO A 30 -3.62 -8.52 -3.52
CA PRO A 30 -3.46 -9.65 -4.44
C PRO A 30 -4.02 -9.35 -5.83
N CYS A 31 -5.15 -8.64 -5.94
CA CYS A 31 -5.73 -8.26 -7.23
C CYS A 31 -4.80 -7.35 -8.05
N ILE A 32 -4.14 -6.38 -7.42
CA ILE A 32 -3.17 -5.53 -8.12
C ILE A 32 -1.95 -6.37 -8.53
N ASN A 33 -1.47 -7.25 -7.64
CA ASN A 33 -0.33 -8.09 -7.96
C ASN A 33 -0.59 -9.05 -9.14
N THR A 34 -1.83 -9.50 -9.33
CA THR A 34 -2.22 -10.31 -10.50
C THR A 34 -2.36 -9.47 -11.76
N ILE A 35 -2.92 -8.26 -11.68
CA ILE A 35 -2.99 -7.32 -12.82
C ILE A 35 -1.57 -6.93 -13.26
N VAL A 36 -0.69 -6.55 -12.33
CA VAL A 36 0.70 -6.20 -12.66
C VAL A 36 1.45 -7.42 -13.23
N ALA A 37 1.10 -8.65 -12.81
CA ALA A 37 1.67 -9.87 -13.38
C ALA A 37 1.29 -10.10 -14.85
N SER A 38 0.07 -9.73 -15.24
CA SER A 38 -0.42 -9.95 -16.60
C SER A 38 0.01 -8.86 -17.57
N TRP A 39 0.33 -7.67 -17.05
CA TRP A 39 0.68 -6.49 -17.84
C TRP A 39 2.19 -6.21 -17.97
N PHE A 40 3.04 -6.73 -17.08
CA PHE A 40 4.48 -6.46 -17.12
C PHE A 40 5.32 -7.75 -17.22
N PRO A 41 6.40 -7.76 -18.04
CA PRO A 41 7.34 -8.87 -18.09
C PRO A 41 8.11 -9.02 -16.75
N VAL A 42 8.67 -10.20 -16.50
CA VAL A 42 9.31 -10.55 -15.20
C VAL A 42 10.40 -9.56 -14.81
N ASP A 43 11.19 -9.07 -15.77
CA ASP A 43 12.29 -8.14 -15.53
C ASP A 43 11.82 -6.74 -15.09
N GLU A 44 10.65 -6.29 -15.56
CA GLU A 44 10.11 -4.96 -15.26
C GLU A 44 9.06 -4.98 -14.13
N ARG A 45 8.58 -6.19 -13.76
CA ARG A 45 7.51 -6.37 -12.78
C ARG A 45 7.85 -5.77 -11.41
N SER A 46 9.10 -5.92 -10.96
CA SER A 46 9.52 -5.37 -9.67
C SER A 46 9.44 -3.84 -9.63
N THR A 47 9.73 -3.18 -10.76
CA THR A 47 9.66 -1.72 -10.91
C THR A 47 8.21 -1.24 -10.98
N ALA A 48 7.33 -1.98 -11.66
CA ALA A 48 5.90 -1.67 -11.68
C ALA A 48 5.26 -1.78 -10.28
N VAL A 49 5.58 -2.83 -9.52
CA VAL A 49 5.11 -3.00 -8.14
C VAL A 49 5.67 -1.90 -7.21
N SER A 50 6.95 -1.55 -7.35
CA SER A 50 7.54 -0.49 -6.51
C SER A 50 6.91 0.88 -6.80
N LEU A 51 6.64 1.20 -8.05
CA LEU A 51 5.92 2.42 -8.45
C LEU A 51 4.51 2.46 -7.85
N PHE A 52 3.77 1.35 -7.94
CA PHE A 52 2.44 1.24 -7.36
C PHE A 52 2.46 1.47 -5.83
N THR A 53 3.36 0.79 -5.11
CA THR A 53 3.45 0.92 -3.64
C THR A 53 3.89 2.32 -3.19
N THR A 54 4.64 3.03 -4.03
CA THR A 54 5.10 4.39 -3.76
C THR A 54 3.95 5.40 -3.80
N GLY A 55 2.91 5.13 -4.61
CA GLY A 55 1.69 5.94 -4.68
C GLY A 55 0.97 6.08 -3.33
N ASN A 56 0.98 5.03 -2.50
CA ASN A 56 0.39 5.08 -1.15
C ASN A 56 1.08 6.12 -0.25
N GLN A 57 2.41 6.18 -0.29
CA GLN A 57 3.19 7.12 0.52
C GLN A 57 2.95 8.57 0.07
N VAL A 58 2.86 8.80 -1.25
CA VAL A 58 2.53 10.11 -1.83
C VAL A 58 1.11 10.54 -1.44
N ALA A 59 0.15 9.61 -1.49
CA ALA A 59 -1.23 9.88 -1.11
C ALA A 59 -1.35 10.29 0.36
N LEU A 60 -0.59 9.66 1.27
CA LEU A 60 -0.56 10.02 2.68
C LEU A 60 0.16 11.36 2.92
N PHE A 61 1.26 11.62 2.20
CA PHE A 61 1.99 12.87 2.27
C PHE A 61 1.14 14.08 1.84
N LEU A 62 0.40 13.96 0.73
CA LEU A 62 -0.48 15.03 0.25
C LEU A 62 -1.83 15.04 0.96
N GLY A 63 -2.35 13.87 1.33
CA GLY A 63 -3.66 13.68 1.92
C GLY A 63 -3.74 14.19 3.36
N ASN A 64 -2.72 13.94 4.19
CA ASN A 64 -2.72 14.38 5.60
C ASN A 64 -2.84 15.91 5.76
N PRO A 65 -2.01 16.76 5.10
CA PRO A 65 -2.14 18.22 5.22
C PRO A 65 -3.41 18.74 4.55
N LEU A 66 -3.87 18.12 3.46
CA LEU A 66 -5.13 18.50 2.80
C LEU A 66 -6.32 18.21 3.71
N ALA A 67 -6.36 17.03 4.34
CA ALA A 67 -7.38 16.65 5.31
C ALA A 67 -7.35 17.57 6.53
N ALA A 68 -6.17 17.93 7.05
CA ALA A 68 -6.03 18.86 8.16
C ALA A 68 -6.59 20.25 7.82
N ARG A 69 -6.31 20.78 6.62
CA ARG A 69 -6.87 22.07 6.16
C ARG A 69 -8.38 22.01 5.93
N MET A 70 -8.90 20.90 5.39
CA MET A 70 -10.33 20.72 5.18
C MET A 70 -11.10 20.62 6.49
N CYS A 71 -10.52 19.97 7.51
CA CYS A 71 -11.10 19.89 8.85
C CYS A 71 -11.16 21.24 9.58
N ASP A 72 -10.27 22.19 9.25
CA ASP A 72 -10.25 23.55 9.80
C ASP A 72 -11.27 24.49 9.12
N SER A 73 -11.74 24.13 7.93
CA SER A 73 -12.73 24.90 7.19
C SER A 73 -14.13 24.85 7.86
N SER A 74 -15.01 25.79 7.48
CA SER A 74 -16.37 25.90 8.03
C SER A 74 -17.25 24.66 7.84
N LEU A 75 -16.89 23.76 6.92
CA LEU A 75 -17.58 22.48 6.72
C LEU A 75 -17.14 21.42 7.74
N GLY A 76 -15.98 21.56 8.39
CA GLY A 76 -15.46 20.61 9.38
C GLY A 76 -15.08 19.24 8.80
N TRP A 77 -15.16 18.20 9.64
CA TRP A 77 -14.77 16.83 9.30
C TRP A 77 -15.51 16.17 8.11
N PRO A 78 -16.80 16.47 7.81
CA PRO A 78 -17.49 15.91 6.65
C PRO A 78 -16.89 16.30 5.29
N ALA A 79 -16.20 17.44 5.19
CA ALA A 79 -15.58 17.90 3.95
C ALA A 79 -14.60 16.87 3.35
N VAL A 80 -13.84 16.18 4.21
CA VAL A 80 -12.87 15.16 3.81
C VAL A 80 -13.57 13.95 3.16
N TYR A 81 -14.76 13.59 3.63
CA TYR A 81 -15.55 12.48 3.09
C TYR A 81 -16.13 12.83 1.73
N TYR A 82 -16.67 14.05 1.56
CA TYR A 82 -17.16 14.49 0.25
C TYR A 82 -16.03 14.59 -0.78
N PHE A 83 -14.89 15.15 -0.40
CA PHE A 83 -13.74 15.26 -1.30
C PHE A 83 -13.21 13.89 -1.74
N SER A 84 -13.03 12.96 -0.80
CA SER A 84 -12.57 11.60 -1.10
C SER A 84 -13.58 10.81 -1.94
N ALA A 85 -14.88 10.98 -1.70
CA ALA A 85 -15.94 10.36 -2.50
C ALA A 85 -15.95 10.86 -3.95
N VAL A 86 -15.82 12.17 -4.17
CA VAL A 86 -15.76 12.76 -5.52
C VAL A 86 -14.51 12.28 -6.27
N MET A 87 -13.35 12.35 -5.61
CA MET A 87 -12.08 11.90 -6.22
C MET A 87 -12.10 10.40 -6.55
N GLY A 88 -12.63 9.57 -5.65
CA GLY A 88 -12.84 8.14 -5.89
C GLY A 88 -13.82 7.88 -7.02
N GLY A 89 -14.93 8.63 -7.09
CA GLY A 89 -15.92 8.52 -8.16
C GLY A 89 -15.33 8.85 -9.54
N VAL A 90 -14.58 9.94 -9.65
CA VAL A 90 -13.87 10.31 -10.89
C VAL A 90 -12.89 9.22 -11.31
N TRP A 91 -12.12 8.68 -10.35
CA TRP A 91 -11.19 7.58 -10.62
C TRP A 91 -11.89 6.30 -11.08
N CYS A 92 -13.01 5.93 -10.45
CA CYS A 92 -13.81 4.77 -10.87
C CYS A 92 -14.34 4.95 -12.30
N ILE A 93 -14.82 6.14 -12.67
CA ILE A 93 -15.27 6.43 -14.03
C ILE A 93 -14.10 6.31 -15.01
N ALA A 94 -12.95 6.90 -14.70
CA ALA A 94 -11.75 6.77 -15.52
C ALA A 94 -11.33 5.30 -15.69
N TRP A 95 -11.37 4.51 -14.63
CA TRP A 95 -11.04 3.09 -14.67
C TRP A 95 -12.06 2.27 -15.46
N MET A 96 -13.35 2.61 -15.42
CA MET A 96 -14.36 1.94 -16.26
C MET A 96 -14.17 2.24 -17.75
N LEU A 97 -13.65 3.43 -18.10
CA LEU A 97 -13.41 3.82 -19.49
C LEU A 97 -12.08 3.28 -20.04
N LEU A 98 -11.06 3.17 -19.20
CA LEU A 98 -9.67 2.83 -19.60
C LEU A 98 -9.23 1.43 -19.17
N GLY A 99 -9.88 0.83 -18.17
CA GLY A 99 -9.49 -0.44 -17.58
C GLY A 99 -9.77 -1.62 -18.51
N ALA A 100 -8.74 -2.39 -18.83
CA ALA A 100 -8.86 -3.66 -19.52
C ALA A 100 -8.23 -4.77 -18.67
N ASN A 101 -8.91 -5.89 -18.53
CA ASN A 101 -8.43 -7.03 -17.73
C ASN A 101 -7.29 -7.77 -18.43
N THR A 102 -7.28 -7.74 -19.77
CA THR A 102 -6.28 -8.43 -20.59
C THR A 102 -5.60 -7.42 -21.52
N PRO A 103 -4.27 -7.48 -21.73
CA PRO A 103 -3.59 -6.65 -22.74
C PRO A 103 -4.13 -6.87 -24.17
N ASP A 104 -4.84 -7.97 -24.41
CA ASP A 104 -5.54 -8.26 -25.67
C ASP A 104 -6.86 -7.50 -25.84
N GLU A 105 -7.48 -7.04 -24.75
CA GLU A 105 -8.76 -6.29 -24.73
C GLU A 105 -8.53 -4.77 -24.63
N CYS A 106 -7.28 -4.34 -24.51
CA CYS A 106 -6.94 -2.93 -24.39
C CYS A 106 -7.12 -2.20 -25.73
N ARG A 107 -8.09 -1.27 -25.78
CA ARG A 107 -8.45 -0.50 -26.98
C ARG A 107 -7.39 0.53 -27.40
N VAL A 108 -6.46 0.86 -26.50
CA VAL A 108 -5.47 1.96 -26.66
C VAL A 108 -4.05 1.44 -26.97
N MET A 109 -3.83 0.12 -26.91
CA MET A 109 -2.48 -0.45 -26.99
C MET A 109 -1.93 -0.50 -28.42
N LYS A 110 -0.67 -0.10 -28.61
CA LYS A 110 0.02 -0.19 -29.90
C LYS A 110 0.32 -1.65 -30.26
N MET A 111 0.22 -1.98 -31.55
CA MET A 111 0.48 -3.33 -32.06
C MET A 111 1.87 -3.87 -31.69
N GLN A 112 2.88 -2.99 -31.65
CA GLN A 112 4.26 -3.33 -31.29
C GLN A 112 4.39 -3.78 -29.82
N GLU A 113 3.76 -3.05 -28.91
CA GLU A 113 3.74 -3.39 -27.47
C GLU A 113 2.99 -4.70 -27.23
N ARG A 114 1.88 -4.92 -27.95
CA ARG A 114 1.09 -6.16 -27.86
C ARG A 114 1.91 -7.39 -28.28
N LEU A 115 2.72 -7.27 -29.33
CA LEU A 115 3.61 -8.34 -29.79
C LEU A 115 4.76 -8.59 -28.79
N PHE A 116 5.32 -7.53 -28.21
CA PHE A 116 6.35 -7.62 -27.17
C PHE A 116 5.82 -8.32 -25.91
N LEU A 117 4.64 -7.93 -25.41
CA LEU A 117 3.99 -8.59 -24.27
C LEU A 117 3.67 -10.06 -24.59
N LYS A 118 3.15 -10.38 -25.77
CA LYS A 118 2.86 -11.77 -26.16
C LYS A 118 4.11 -12.65 -26.19
N ARG A 119 5.22 -12.13 -26.72
CA ARG A 119 6.49 -12.85 -26.76
C ARG A 119 7.03 -13.13 -25.34
N ASN A 120 7.00 -12.14 -24.45
CA ASN A 120 7.51 -12.28 -23.09
C ASN A 120 6.55 -13.05 -22.15
N ALA A 121 5.23 -12.86 -22.30
CA ALA A 121 4.21 -13.59 -21.54
C ALA A 121 4.12 -15.07 -21.94
N ALA A 122 4.45 -15.42 -23.19
CA ALA A 122 4.52 -16.81 -23.65
C ALA A 122 5.61 -17.61 -22.92
N VAL A 123 6.74 -16.98 -22.58
CA VAL A 123 7.81 -17.60 -21.77
C VAL A 123 7.29 -17.94 -20.37
N THR A 124 6.57 -17.00 -19.73
CA THR A 124 5.95 -17.24 -18.42
C THR A 124 4.81 -18.28 -18.47
N ARG A 125 4.01 -18.31 -19.54
CA ARG A 125 2.93 -19.31 -19.71
C ARG A 125 3.44 -20.70 -20.09
N GLN A 126 4.57 -20.82 -20.79
CA GLN A 126 5.20 -22.11 -21.06
C GLN A 126 5.71 -22.77 -19.77
N ASP A 127 6.23 -21.99 -18.83
CA ASP A 127 6.63 -22.46 -17.49
C ASP A 127 5.43 -22.91 -16.63
N ILE A 128 4.25 -22.32 -16.85
CA ILE A 128 3.00 -22.69 -16.15
C ILE A 128 2.38 -23.95 -16.76
N LYS A 129 2.43 -24.12 -18.09
CA LYS A 129 1.91 -25.34 -18.76
C LYS A 129 2.72 -26.60 -18.43
N THR A 130 4.00 -26.47 -18.08
CA THR A 130 4.85 -27.58 -17.62
C THR A 130 4.75 -27.85 -16.11
N ARG A 131 4.08 -27.00 -15.33
CA ARG A 131 3.87 -27.16 -13.89
C ARG A 131 2.40 -26.98 -13.48
N SER A 132 1.53 -27.87 -13.97
CA SER A 132 0.29 -28.19 -13.25
C SER A 132 0.56 -29.19 -12.11
N ALA A 133 1.62 -28.97 -11.33
CA ALA A 133 1.83 -29.69 -10.09
C ALA A 133 1.03 -28.99 -8.98
N PRO A 134 0.28 -29.72 -8.13
CA PRO A 134 -0.41 -29.10 -7.00
C PRO A 134 0.61 -28.32 -6.16
N VAL A 135 0.29 -27.05 -5.88
CA VAL A 135 1.15 -26.19 -5.06
C VAL A 135 1.37 -26.91 -3.71
N PRO A 136 2.62 -27.25 -3.33
CA PRO A 136 2.86 -28.06 -2.14
C PRO A 136 2.78 -27.19 -0.89
N TRP A 137 1.56 -26.79 -0.51
CA TRP A 137 1.26 -25.92 0.63
C TRP A 137 1.94 -26.39 1.93
N ALA A 138 1.91 -27.69 2.20
CA ALA A 138 2.55 -28.27 3.38
C ALA A 138 4.08 -28.06 3.38
N LYS A 139 4.74 -28.17 2.22
CA LYS A 139 6.19 -27.96 2.12
C LYS A 139 6.58 -26.48 2.23
N ILE A 140 5.71 -25.58 1.76
CA ILE A 140 5.90 -24.13 1.87
C ILE A 140 5.75 -23.71 3.33
N LEU A 141 4.70 -24.18 4.01
CA LEU A 141 4.45 -23.87 5.42
C LEU A 141 5.48 -24.52 6.36
N ALA A 142 6.03 -25.68 6.01
CA ALA A 142 7.09 -26.33 6.79
C ALA A 142 8.48 -25.71 6.57
N ASN A 143 8.65 -24.78 5.63
CA ASN A 143 9.94 -24.15 5.38
C ASN A 143 10.29 -23.16 6.52
N LYS A 144 11.39 -23.45 7.23
CA LYS A 144 11.90 -22.62 8.34
C LYS A 144 12.16 -21.17 7.92
N ALA A 145 12.66 -20.95 6.71
CA ALA A 145 12.92 -19.59 6.22
C ALA A 145 11.63 -18.80 6.00
N PHE A 146 10.56 -19.47 5.55
CA PHE A 146 9.25 -18.86 5.37
C PHE A 146 8.61 -18.50 6.72
N ILE A 147 8.63 -19.43 7.69
CA ILE A 147 8.10 -19.16 9.03
C ILE A 147 8.86 -18.03 9.73
N ALA A 148 10.19 -18.03 9.65
CA ALA A 148 11.01 -16.96 10.23
C ALA A 148 10.67 -15.58 9.61
N HIS A 149 10.50 -15.53 8.29
CA HIS A 149 10.10 -14.31 7.60
C HIS A 149 8.67 -13.86 7.98
N LEU A 150 7.73 -14.79 8.12
CA LEU A 150 6.36 -14.51 8.52
C LEU A 150 6.32 -13.87 9.92
N ILE A 151 7.03 -14.46 10.89
CA ILE A 151 7.10 -13.94 12.26
C ILE A 151 7.78 -12.57 12.28
N ALA A 152 8.91 -12.41 11.58
CA ALA A 152 9.62 -11.14 11.51
C ALA A 152 8.74 -10.02 10.92
N THR A 153 8.04 -10.31 9.82
CA THR A 153 7.11 -9.36 9.18
C THR A 153 5.95 -9.02 10.10
N TRP A 154 5.41 -10.01 10.81
CA TRP A 154 4.31 -9.78 11.76
C TRP A 154 4.73 -8.87 12.90
N ILE A 155 5.87 -9.13 13.55
CA ILE A 155 6.39 -8.29 14.65
C ILE A 155 6.59 -6.87 14.16
N LEU A 156 7.28 -6.71 13.02
CA LEU A 156 7.61 -5.40 12.51
C LEU A 156 6.37 -4.61 12.09
N THR A 157 5.39 -5.25 11.44
CA THR A 157 4.12 -4.60 11.09
C THR A 157 3.36 -4.15 12.33
N ASN A 158 3.36 -4.97 13.40
CA ASN A 158 2.74 -4.58 14.68
C ASN A 158 3.42 -3.38 15.32
N VAL A 159 4.75 -3.37 15.39
CA VAL A 159 5.52 -2.24 15.97
C VAL A 159 5.25 -0.94 15.21
N VAL A 160 5.29 -0.97 13.87
CA VAL A 160 5.00 0.20 13.04
C VAL A 160 3.55 0.68 13.23
N THR A 161 2.59 -0.25 13.26
CA THR A 161 1.16 0.08 13.45
C THR A 161 0.92 0.72 14.81
N ILE A 162 1.51 0.16 15.88
CA ILE A 162 1.43 0.73 17.23
C ILE A 162 2.00 2.14 17.24
N MET A 163 3.21 2.35 16.70
CA MET A 163 3.78 3.70 16.58
C MET A 163 2.83 4.65 15.85
N MET A 164 2.29 4.27 14.68
CA MET A 164 1.40 5.12 13.89
C MET A 164 0.10 5.50 14.61
N VAL A 165 -0.45 4.65 15.47
CA VAL A 165 -1.69 4.92 16.22
C VAL A 165 -1.42 5.81 17.44
N TYR A 166 -0.32 5.58 18.15
CA TYR A 166 -0.02 6.33 19.37
C TYR A 166 0.69 7.66 19.09
N LEU A 167 1.40 7.80 17.97
CA LEU A 167 2.13 9.03 17.64
C LEU A 167 1.21 10.28 17.53
N PRO A 168 0.07 10.23 16.82
CA PRO A 168 -0.84 11.38 16.74
C PRO A 168 -1.52 11.67 18.10
N THR A 169 -1.77 10.63 18.89
CA THR A 169 -2.35 10.75 20.24
C THR A 169 -1.36 11.41 21.20
N TYR A 170 -0.08 11.02 21.13
CA TYR A 170 0.99 11.63 21.91
C TYR A 170 1.21 13.10 21.56
N PHE A 171 1.22 13.45 20.27
CA PHE A 171 1.35 14.86 19.84
C PHE A 171 0.18 15.74 20.28
N LYS A 172 -1.03 15.16 20.35
CA LYS A 172 -2.22 15.86 20.82
C LYS A 172 -2.25 16.03 22.33
N ASP A 173 -2.04 14.95 23.09
CA ASP A 173 -2.30 14.93 24.53
C ASP A 173 -1.12 15.41 25.38
N VAL A 174 0.13 15.20 24.91
CA VAL A 174 1.35 15.60 25.66
C VAL A 174 1.94 16.90 25.11
N LEU A 175 1.99 17.05 23.79
CA LEU A 175 2.59 18.23 23.14
C LEU A 175 1.59 19.38 22.91
N LEU A 176 0.28 19.15 23.13
CA LEU A 176 -0.80 20.14 22.97
C LEU A 176 -0.78 20.87 21.61
N LEU A 177 -0.27 20.20 20.55
CA LEU A 177 -0.17 20.80 19.23
C LEU A 177 -1.55 20.92 18.58
N GLY A 178 -1.83 22.08 17.98
CA GLY A 178 -3.03 22.29 17.17
C GLY A 178 -3.12 21.29 16.00
N VAL A 179 -4.35 21.00 15.55
CA VAL A 179 -4.66 19.99 14.53
C VAL A 179 -3.84 20.18 13.24
N ILE A 180 -3.57 21.42 12.86
CA ILE A 180 -2.79 21.78 11.67
C ILE A 180 -1.31 21.38 11.84
N MET A 181 -0.70 21.75 12.97
CA MET A 181 0.70 21.41 13.27
C MET A 181 0.87 19.90 13.43
N ASN A 182 -0.10 19.23 14.04
CA ASN A 182 -0.10 17.76 14.17
C ASN A 182 -0.14 17.08 12.79
N GLY A 183 -0.99 17.57 11.87
CA GLY A 183 -1.04 17.07 10.48
C GLY A 183 0.28 17.25 9.73
N THR A 184 0.96 18.39 9.90
CA THR A 184 2.27 18.63 9.27
C THR A 184 3.37 17.78 9.90
N PHE A 185 3.41 17.63 11.23
CA PHE A 185 4.44 16.83 11.90
C PHE A 185 4.26 15.33 11.64
N THR A 186 3.02 14.84 11.57
CA THR A 186 2.75 13.43 11.22
C THR A 186 3.06 13.10 9.76
N SER A 187 3.01 14.09 8.86
CA SER A 187 3.40 13.91 7.45
C SER A 187 4.92 13.81 7.24
N LEU A 188 5.73 14.31 8.17
CA LEU A 188 7.19 14.41 8.06
C LEU A 188 7.89 13.03 8.09
N PRO A 189 7.54 12.08 9.00
CA PRO A 189 8.03 10.70 8.91
C PRO A 189 7.69 10.02 7.59
N MET A 190 6.52 10.32 7.01
CA MET A 190 6.09 9.70 5.75
C MET A 190 6.88 10.25 4.55
N LEU A 191 7.20 11.55 4.56
CA LEU A 191 8.09 12.15 3.59
C LEU A 191 9.51 11.58 3.69
N PHE A 192 10.03 11.44 4.92
CA PHE A 192 11.34 10.83 5.15
C PHE A 192 11.38 9.39 4.61
N ASN A 193 10.38 8.57 4.95
CA ASN A 193 10.24 7.21 4.45
C ASN A 193 10.16 7.17 2.91
N PHE A 194 9.39 8.06 2.28
CA PHE A 194 9.33 8.17 0.82
C PHE A 194 10.71 8.46 0.19
N THR A 195 11.42 9.47 0.70
CA THR A 195 12.74 9.86 0.18
C THR A 195 13.80 8.79 0.42
N PHE A 196 13.77 8.14 1.58
CA PHE A 196 14.67 7.05 1.94
C PHE A 196 14.42 5.84 1.04
N LYS A 197 13.17 5.44 0.85
CA LYS A 197 12.78 4.32 -0.02
C LYS A 197 13.20 4.55 -1.48
N LEU A 198 13.01 5.76 -2.01
CA LEU A 198 13.42 6.10 -3.37
C LEU A 198 14.95 6.07 -3.51
N SER A 199 15.67 6.65 -2.55
CA SER A 199 17.14 6.67 -2.53
C SER A 199 17.72 5.26 -2.41
N TRP A 200 17.13 4.43 -1.55
CA TRP A 200 17.52 3.04 -1.35
C TRP A 200 17.26 2.20 -2.61
N GLY A 201 16.13 2.39 -3.28
CA GLY A 201 15.82 1.73 -4.55
C GLY A 201 16.89 2.02 -5.62
N VAL A 202 17.19 3.31 -5.85
CA VAL A 202 18.23 3.73 -6.80
C VAL A 202 19.61 3.20 -6.40
N LEU A 203 19.92 3.16 -5.11
CA LEU A 203 21.19 2.61 -4.61
C LEU A 203 21.31 1.11 -4.89
N VAL A 204 20.26 0.34 -4.60
CA VAL A 204 20.23 -1.11 -4.85
C VAL A 204 20.36 -1.41 -6.35
N ASP A 205 19.69 -0.63 -7.21
CA ASP A 205 19.78 -0.82 -8.66
C ASP A 205 21.17 -0.46 -9.20
N LYS A 206 21.80 0.61 -8.70
CA LYS A 206 23.20 0.94 -9.01
C LYS A 206 24.18 -0.13 -8.55
N LEU A 207 23.96 -0.73 -7.37
CA LEU A 207 24.81 -1.79 -6.84
C LEU A 207 24.66 -3.11 -7.60
N LYS A 208 23.44 -3.43 -8.07
CA LYS A 208 23.19 -4.55 -8.97
C LYS A 208 23.84 -4.35 -10.33
N ALA A 209 23.74 -3.15 -10.92
CA ALA A 209 24.36 -2.82 -12.21
C ALA A 209 25.90 -2.94 -12.18
N LYS A 210 26.53 -2.76 -11.00
CA LYS A 210 27.97 -2.94 -10.79
C LYS A 210 28.38 -4.39 -10.47
N ASN A 211 27.46 -5.36 -10.52
CA ASN A 211 27.69 -6.77 -10.15
C ASN A 211 28.28 -6.98 -8.73
N MET A 212 28.20 -5.98 -7.85
CA MET A 212 28.75 -6.06 -6.49
C MET A 212 27.83 -6.84 -5.54
N LEU A 213 26.54 -7.00 -5.90
CA LEU A 213 25.53 -7.69 -5.10
C LEU A 213 24.85 -8.79 -5.91
N SER A 214 24.88 -10.02 -5.38
CA SER A 214 24.05 -11.11 -5.88
C SER A 214 22.57 -10.73 -5.78
N GLN A 215 21.78 -11.04 -6.81
CA GLN A 215 20.35 -10.70 -6.89
C GLN A 215 19.59 -11.13 -5.62
N THR A 216 19.93 -12.29 -5.05
CA THR A 216 19.32 -12.83 -3.83
C THR A 216 19.69 -12.04 -2.58
N LEU A 217 20.93 -11.54 -2.49
CA LEU A 217 21.41 -10.79 -1.32
C LEU A 217 20.81 -9.38 -1.32
N GLY A 218 20.68 -8.76 -2.49
CA GLY A 218 20.01 -7.47 -2.64
C GLY A 218 18.54 -7.52 -2.19
N VAL A 219 17.82 -8.59 -2.53
CA VAL A 219 16.43 -8.78 -2.05
C VAL A 219 16.39 -8.94 -0.54
N LYS A 220 17.27 -9.75 0.06
CA LYS A 220 17.32 -9.93 1.52
C LYS A 220 17.55 -8.62 2.26
N ILE A 221 18.51 -7.81 1.81
CA ILE A 221 18.80 -6.52 2.44
C ILE A 221 17.63 -5.56 2.22
N SER A 222 17.03 -5.52 1.02
CA SER A 222 15.86 -4.67 0.76
C SER A 222 14.65 -5.04 1.63
N GLN A 223 14.51 -6.31 2.03
CA GLN A 223 13.45 -6.73 2.94
C GLN A 223 13.65 -6.23 4.37
N CYS A 224 14.90 -6.01 4.81
CA CYS A 224 15.18 -5.40 6.12
C CYS A 224 14.76 -3.92 6.17
N PHE A 225 14.83 -3.22 5.02
CA PHE A 225 14.51 -1.79 4.91
C PHE A 225 13.14 -1.53 4.29
N ARG A 226 12.30 -2.55 4.08
CA ARG A 226 11.02 -2.41 3.36
C ARG A 226 10.06 -1.40 4.01
N GLU A 227 10.22 -1.18 5.31
CA GLU A 227 9.21 -0.57 6.18
C GLU A 227 9.73 0.72 6.85
N PHE A 228 10.99 1.08 6.55
CA PHE A 228 11.63 2.34 6.92
C PHE A 228 11.79 3.23 5.69
#